data_AF-A0A3A0BH12-F1
#
_entry.id   AF-A0A3A0BH12-F1
#
_cell.length_a   1.000
_cell.length_b   1.000
_cell.length_c   1.000
_cell.angle_alpha   90.00
_cell.angle_beta   90.00
_cell.angle_gamma   90.00
#
_symmetry.space_group_name_H-M   'P 1'
#
loop_
_entity.id
_entity.type
_entity.pdbx_description
1 polymer ?
#
loop_
_entity_poly.entity_id
_entity_poly.type
_entity_poly.pdbx_seq_one_letter_code
_entity_poly.pdbx_strand_id
1 'polypeptide(L)'
;MALQTVPNKRVKGVRWLAELYKNRQVDAATAQTLNKLVDLETSRLRLQLEDMERVMADYERQYGMKSADFFAEFEAGKLGDRMDYMEWSGLIQMAADLRKQLDELAAEG
;
A
#
# COMPACT_ATOMS: atom_id res chain seq x y z
N MET A 1 5.36 2.66 24.28
CA MET A 1 5.03 1.52 23.40
C MET A 1 5.84 1.71 22.11
N ALA A 2 6.83 0.85 21.87
CA ALA A 2 7.68 0.94 20.69
C ALA A 2 7.04 0.11 19.57
N LEU A 3 6.56 0.77 18.51
CA LEU A 3 6.15 0.11 17.27
C LEU A 3 7.41 -0.46 16.62
N GLN A 4 7.62 -1.77 16.78
CA GLN A 4 8.65 -2.48 16.01
C GLN A 4 8.21 -2.49 14.56
N THR A 5 8.83 -1.63 13.74
CA THR A 5 8.74 -1.72 12.29
C THR A 5 9.38 -3.05 11.86
N VAL A 6 8.54 -4.01 11.47
CA VAL A 6 9.01 -5.27 10.89
C VAL A 6 9.91 -4.91 9.70
N PRO A 7 11.16 -5.43 9.62
CA PRO A 7 12.04 -5.11 8.50
C PRO A 7 11.39 -5.60 7.21
N ASN A 8 11.01 -4.67 6.33
CA ASN A 8 10.41 -4.97 5.04
C ASN A 8 11.44 -5.73 4.19
N LYS A 9 11.34 -7.07 4.16
CA LYS A 9 12.28 -7.96 3.46
C LYS A 9 12.32 -7.70 1.95
N ARG A 10 11.33 -6.99 1.39
CA ARG A 10 11.16 -6.74 -0.05
C ARG A 10 11.99 -5.57 -0.57
N VAL A 11 12.17 -4.52 0.25
CA VAL A 11 13.01 -3.32 0.00
C VAL A 11 14.48 -3.66 -0.23
N LYS A 12 14.94 -4.82 0.28
CA LYS A 12 16.30 -5.29 0.04
C LYS A 12 16.51 -5.77 -1.40
N GLY A 13 15.46 -6.18 -2.11
CA GLY A 13 15.57 -6.77 -3.45
C GLY A 13 16.15 -5.81 -4.48
N VAL A 14 15.46 -4.71 -4.76
CA VAL A 14 15.80 -3.80 -5.88
C VAL A 14 17.17 -3.15 -5.69
N ARG A 15 17.47 -2.64 -4.49
CA ARG A 15 18.79 -2.06 -4.17
C ARG A 15 19.93 -3.08 -4.21
N TRP A 16 19.69 -4.31 -3.76
CA TRP A 16 20.67 -5.40 -3.86
C TRP A 16 20.99 -5.74 -5.32
N LEU A 17 20.01 -5.63 -6.21
CA LEU A 17 20.20 -5.89 -7.63
C LEU A 17 20.99 -4.80 -8.35
N ALA A 18 20.76 -3.53 -8.00
CA ALA A 18 21.56 -2.42 -8.50
C ALA A 18 23.04 -2.53 -8.08
N GLU A 19 23.30 -2.95 -6.84
CA GLU A 19 24.66 -3.23 -6.34
C GLU A 19 25.32 -4.43 -7.04
N LEU A 20 24.56 -5.50 -7.32
CA LEU A 20 25.07 -6.67 -8.04
C LEU A 20 25.37 -6.40 -9.52
N TYR A 21 24.60 -5.53 -10.16
CA TYR A 21 24.84 -5.09 -11.55
C TYR A 21 26.20 -4.38 -11.66
N LYS A 22 26.52 -3.54 -10.66
CA LYS A 22 27.79 -2.81 -10.57
C LYS A 22 29.00 -3.74 -10.40
N ASN A 23 28.80 -4.91 -9.78
CA ASN A 23 29.85 -5.90 -9.49
C ASN A 23 29.96 -7.03 -10.53
N ARG A 24 29.30 -6.93 -11.70
CA ARG A 24 29.27 -7.97 -12.77
C ARG A 24 28.77 -9.36 -12.33
N GLN A 25 27.96 -9.44 -11.28
CA GLN A 25 27.45 -10.70 -10.74
C GLN A 25 26.05 -11.11 -11.26
N VAL A 26 25.37 -10.24 -12.02
CA VAL A 26 24.00 -10.47 -12.51
C VAL A 26 23.94 -10.21 -14.00
N ASP A 27 23.48 -11.19 -14.78
CA ASP A 27 23.28 -11.04 -16.21
C ASP A 27 22.02 -10.22 -16.54
N ALA A 28 21.94 -9.75 -17.79
CA ALA A 28 20.81 -8.94 -18.25
C ALA A 28 19.45 -9.66 -18.17
N ALA A 29 19.44 -11.00 -18.30
CA ALA A 29 18.21 -11.80 -18.24
C ALA A 29 17.64 -11.84 -16.81
N THR A 30 18.53 -11.91 -15.82
CA THR A 30 18.19 -11.86 -14.40
C THR A 30 17.62 -10.49 -14.05
N ALA A 31 18.30 -9.40 -14.42
CA ALA A 31 17.79 -8.03 -14.22
C ALA A 31 16.40 -7.82 -14.87
N GLN A 32 16.21 -8.31 -16.10
CA GLN A 32 14.91 -8.23 -16.78
C GLN A 32 13.82 -9.02 -16.04
N THR A 33 14.15 -10.19 -15.49
CA THR A 33 13.21 -11.04 -14.74
C THR A 33 12.75 -10.34 -13.45
N LEU A 34 13.68 -9.64 -12.79
CA LEU A 34 13.41 -8.92 -11.56
C LEU A 34 12.54 -7.68 -11.79
N ASN A 35 12.79 -6.92 -12.85
CA ASN A 35 11.91 -5.82 -13.25
C ASN A 35 10.49 -6.31 -13.53
N LYS A 36 10.35 -7.42 -14.29
CA LYS A 36 9.03 -8.02 -14.53
C LYS A 36 8.33 -8.43 -13.23
N LEU A 37 9.07 -8.94 -12.24
CA LEU A 37 8.50 -9.30 -10.94
C LEU A 37 8.01 -8.07 -10.17
N VAL A 38 8.78 -6.97 -10.20
CA VAL A 38 8.37 -5.69 -9.60
C VAL A 38 7.14 -5.12 -10.30
N ASP A 39 7.08 -5.17 -11.63
CA ASP A 39 5.93 -4.70 -12.41
C ASP A 39 4.66 -5.51 -12.09
N LEU A 40 4.79 -6.83 -11.95
CA LEU A 40 3.69 -7.72 -11.59
C LEU A 40 3.17 -7.41 -10.18
N GLU A 41 4.05 -7.25 -9.20
CA GLU A 41 3.65 -6.94 -7.82
C GLU A 41 3.02 -5.53 -7.73
N THR A 42 3.60 -4.56 -8.43
CA THR A 42 3.04 -3.19 -8.51
C THR A 42 1.64 -3.20 -9.11
N SER A 43 1.43 -3.95 -10.20
CA SER A 43 0.12 -4.09 -10.83
C SER A 43 -0.90 -4.74 -9.90
N ARG A 44 -0.48 -5.77 -9.15
CA ARG A 44 -1.32 -6.43 -8.16
C ARG A 44 -1.75 -5.47 -7.04
N LEU A 45 -0.80 -4.73 -6.45
CA LEU A 45 -1.10 -3.77 -5.38
C LEU A 45 -2.02 -2.65 -5.86
N ARG A 46 -1.85 -2.18 -7.11
CA ARG A 46 -2.74 -1.17 -7.72
C ARG A 46 -4.17 -1.69 -7.87
N LEU A 47 -4.35 -2.91 -8.36
CA LEU A 47 -5.69 -3.50 -8.49
C LEU A 47 -6.37 -3.66 -7.12
N GLN A 48 -5.62 -4.10 -6.10
CA GLN A 48 -6.16 -4.20 -4.74
C GLN A 48 -6.57 -2.83 -4.17
N LEU A 49 -5.77 -1.80 -4.41
CA LEU A 49 -6.09 -0.43 -3.99
C LEU A 49 -7.35 0.09 -4.71
N GLU A 50 -7.46 -0.14 -6.02
CA GLU A 50 -8.63 0.28 -6.80
C GLU A 50 -9.93 -0.37 -6.29
N ASP A 51 -9.89 -1.66 -5.98
CA ASP A 51 -11.04 -2.36 -5.41
C ASP A 51 -11.42 -1.79 -4.03
N MET A 52 -10.44 -1.49 -3.17
CA MET A 52 -10.72 -0.83 -1.88
C MET A 52 -11.29 0.58 -2.07
N GLU A 53 -10.77 1.37 -3.01
CA GLU A 53 -11.28 2.69 -3.32
C GLU A 53 -12.73 2.66 -3.84
N ARG A 54 -13.09 1.63 -4.60
CA ARG A 54 -14.47 1.42 -5.03
C ARG A 54 -15.40 1.15 -3.86
N VAL A 55 -15.00 0.29 -2.92
CA VAL A 55 -15.80 0.02 -1.70
C VAL A 55 -15.87 1.26 -0.81
N MET A 56 -14.80 2.03 -0.67
CA MET A 56 -14.82 3.31 0.05
C MET A 56 -15.83 4.28 -0.58
N ALA A 57 -15.89 4.38 -1.91
CA ALA A 57 -16.86 5.23 -2.59
C ALA A 57 -18.32 4.81 -2.34
N ASP A 58 -18.58 3.54 -2.03
CA ASP A 58 -19.91 3.08 -1.63
C ASP A 58 -20.28 3.61 -0.24
N TYR A 59 -19.36 3.53 0.73
CA TYR A 59 -19.54 4.13 2.05
C TYR A 59 -19.69 5.66 1.99
N GLU A 60 -18.89 6.33 1.16
CA GLU A 60 -18.99 7.78 0.99
C GLU A 60 -20.36 8.20 0.49
N ARG A 61 -20.94 7.44 -0.45
CA ARG A 61 -22.30 7.66 -0.95
C ARG A 61 -23.37 7.30 0.08
N GLN A 62 -23.19 6.20 0.81
CA GLN A 62 -24.12 5.74 1.83
C GLN A 62 -24.26 6.76 2.97
N TYR A 63 -23.16 7.36 3.40
CA TYR A 63 -23.14 8.30 4.53
C TYR A 63 -23.07 9.77 4.13
N GLY A 64 -22.89 10.09 2.85
CA GLY A 64 -22.77 11.46 2.36
C GLY A 64 -21.54 12.20 2.90
N MET A 65 -20.48 11.47 3.22
CA MET A 65 -19.27 11.97 3.89
C MET A 65 -18.05 11.41 3.18
N LYS A 66 -17.01 12.22 2.96
CA LYS A 66 -15.76 11.71 2.38
C LYS A 66 -15.01 10.85 3.39
N SER A 67 -14.28 9.85 2.91
CA SER A 67 -13.51 8.94 3.75
C SER A 67 -12.49 9.66 4.63
N ALA A 68 -11.88 10.75 4.13
CA ALA A 68 -10.95 11.57 4.91
C ALA A 68 -11.63 12.29 6.09
N ASP A 69 -12.83 12.84 5.88
CA ASP A 69 -13.60 13.53 6.92
C ASP A 69 -14.10 12.52 7.95
N PHE A 70 -14.64 11.39 7.47
CA PHE A 70 -15.05 10.27 8.31
C PHE A 70 -13.91 9.79 9.21
N PHE A 71 -12.73 9.54 8.65
CA PHE A 71 -11.58 9.04 9.40
C PHE A 71 -11.13 10.01 10.48
N ALA A 72 -11.14 11.32 10.19
CA ALA A 72 -10.81 12.36 11.16
C ALA A 72 -11.81 12.40 12.33
N GLU A 73 -13.11 12.24 12.07
CA GLU A 73 -14.13 12.18 13.13
C GLU A 73 -14.10 10.86 13.92
N PHE A 74 -13.80 9.75 13.24
CA PHE A 74 -13.64 8.42 13.84
C PHE A 74 -12.48 8.41 14.85
N GLU A 75 -11.30 8.86 14.43
CA GLU A 75 -10.10 8.96 15.29
C GLU A 75 -10.29 9.94 16.46
N ALA A 76 -11.10 10.99 16.26
CA ALA A 76 -11.47 11.91 17.33
C ALA A 76 -12.49 11.32 18.34
N GLY A 77 -12.96 10.09 18.14
CA GLY A 77 -13.97 9.44 18.98
C GLY A 77 -15.34 10.11 18.92
N LYS A 78 -15.61 10.89 17.85
CA LYS A 78 -16.89 11.59 17.66
C LYS A 78 -17.95 10.69 17.04
N LEU A 79 -17.53 9.60 16.44
CA LEU A 79 -18.39 8.61 15.82
C LEU A 79 -18.62 7.44 16.78
N GLY A 80 -19.84 6.89 16.76
CA GLY A 80 -20.20 5.73 17.57
C GLY A 80 -19.52 4.44 17.11
N ASP A 81 -19.82 3.35 17.81
CA ASP A 81 -19.28 2.01 17.63
C ASP A 81 -20.03 1.18 16.57
N ARG A 82 -20.59 1.84 15.55
CA ARG A 82 -21.28 1.13 14.47
C ARG A 82 -20.32 0.19 13.76
N MET A 83 -20.77 -1.04 13.49
CA MET A 83 -19.97 -2.05 12.79
C MET A 83 -19.45 -1.53 11.46
N ASP A 84 -20.31 -0.91 10.66
CA ASP A 84 -19.96 -0.30 9.37
C ASP A 84 -18.85 0.77 9.50
N TYR A 85 -18.79 1.49 10.62
CA TYR A 85 -17.73 2.48 10.87
C TYR A 85 -16.40 1.82 11.18
N MET A 86 -16.41 0.73 11.95
CA MET A 86 -15.20 -0.06 12.18
C MET A 86 -14.68 -0.66 10.87
N GLU A 87 -15.57 -1.20 10.03
CA GLU A 87 -15.21 -1.75 8.72
C GLU A 87 -14.64 -0.67 7.78
N TRP A 88 -15.32 0.47 7.68
CA TRP A 88 -14.87 1.57 6.83
C TRP A 88 -13.53 2.14 7.30
N SER A 89 -13.32 2.28 8.62
CA SER A 89 -12.04 2.74 9.16
C SER A 89 -10.89 1.77 8.85
N GLY A 90 -11.13 0.45 8.94
CA GLY A 90 -10.17 -0.57 8.56
C GLY A 90 -9.83 -0.50 7.06
N LEU A 91 -10.84 -0.33 6.21
CA LEU A 91 -10.67 -0.20 4.75
C LEU A 91 -9.78 1.00 4.40
N ILE A 92 -9.99 2.15 5.06
CA ILE A 92 -9.20 3.37 4.87
C ILE A 92 -7.74 3.14 5.28
N GLN A 93 -7.51 2.51 6.44
CA GLN A 93 -6.16 2.20 6.91
C GLN A 93 -5.43 1.26 5.95
N MET A 94 -6.11 0.19 5.49
CA MET A 94 -5.54 -0.76 4.54
C MET A 94 -5.20 -0.09 3.19
N ALA A 95 -6.06 0.79 2.69
CA ALA A 95 -5.80 1.54 1.46
C ALA A 95 -4.59 2.48 1.62
N ALA A 96 -4.45 3.13 2.78
CA ALA A 96 -3.29 3.97 3.08
C ALA A 96 -1.99 3.16 3.11
N ASP A 97 -2.00 1.97 3.71
CA ASP A 97 -0.86 1.06 3.74
C ASP A 97 -0.45 0.58 2.34
N LEU A 98 -1.42 0.25 1.48
CA LEU A 98 -1.16 -0.12 0.09
C LEU A 98 -0.56 1.03 -0.72
N ARG A 99 -1.10 2.25 -0.53
CA ARG A 99 -0.59 3.45 -1.21
C ARG A 99 0.84 3.74 -0.79
N LYS A 100 1.15 3.60 0.50
CA LYS A 100 2.52 3.71 1.02
C LYS A 100 3.46 2.67 0.40
N GLN A 101 3.03 1.41 0.29
CA GLN A 101 3.84 0.36 -0.35
C GLN A 101 4.12 0.65 -1.84
N LEU A 102 3.12 1.20 -2.54
CA LEU A 102 3.29 1.63 -3.93
C LEU A 102 4.25 2.81 -4.06
N ASP A 103 4.19 3.78 -3.15
CA ASP A 103 5.11 4.92 -3.13
C ASP A 103 6.55 4.49 -2.84
N GLU A 104 6.74 3.55 -1.89
CA GLU A 104 8.05 2.95 -1.60
C GLU A 104 8.62 2.22 -2.84
N LEU A 105 7.79 1.49 -3.58
CA LEU A 105 8.21 0.82 -4.83
C LEU A 105 8.51 1.82 -5.97
N ALA A 106 7.75 2.91 -6.06
CA ALA A 106 7.93 3.91 -7.11
C ALA A 106 9.16 4.80 -6.89
N ALA A 107 9.53 5.07 -5.64
CA ALA A 107 10.71 5.87 -5.30
C ALA A 107 12.05 5.15 -5.57
N GLU A 108 12.03 3.85 -5.85
CA GLU A 108 13.21 3.01 -6.12
C GLU A 108 13.54 2.83 -7.62
N GLY A 109 12.71 3.34 -8.53
CA GLY A 109 12.91 3.30 -9.99
C GLY A 109 13.53 4.57 -10.56
#